data_AF-A0A5P0ZT68-F1
#
_entry.id   AF-A0A5P0ZT68-F1
#
_cell.length_a   1.000
_cell.length_b   1.000
_cell.length_c   1.000
_cell.angle_alpha   90.00
_cell.angle_beta   90.00
_cell.angle_gamma   90.00
#
_symmetry.space_group_name_H-M   'P 1'
#
loop_
_entity.id
_entity.type
_entity.pdbx_description
1 polymer ?
#
loop_
_entity_poly.entity_id
_entity_poly.type
_entity_poly.pdbx_seq_one_letter_code
_entity_poly.pdbx_strand_id
1 'polypeptide(L)'
;LVFQMMTTYLLFFYTDVFGLTANEVAILFVVARTADVFESLIIGIMIDNTHSRWGKSRPFFLWYSFPYVIFAVLTFVTPNFLPHSGKLFWAYVTYLGLGFFYTAVNLPITSILPTMTDNEQETTLLGVIRQFFGSSVQIIVAVFTIPLVNFFGKGNQQRGFLGTILLFGIISLFLILNTFFHVRERYTNNEINHQPISEVWKMLKQNKPWIVISIVIFLYWLTTSIKNQTTIYYFKYIIHDENLVSLANSFTLTALIGVVAIYFVSAKLGKKNTMLLGIVTAFVGQLIITFATYTKNLPVLFTGIFINCIGGGFIIGLVSIMIADTIRYGTSMGIQAEGVLASTDDFGVNLGLGLGG
;
A
#
# COMPACT_ATOMS: atom_id res chain seq x y z
N LEU A 1 8.57 -4.73 0.77
CA LEU A 1 9.99 -4.34 0.65
C LEU A 1 10.22 -3.57 -0.64
N VAL A 2 10.13 -4.23 -1.80
CA VAL A 2 10.35 -3.62 -3.12
C VAL A 2 9.41 -2.44 -3.40
N PHE A 3 8.09 -2.59 -3.17
CA PHE A 3 7.13 -1.49 -3.37
C PHE A 3 7.47 -0.22 -2.57
N GLN A 4 7.77 -0.36 -1.27
CA GLN A 4 8.14 0.80 -0.45
C GLN A 4 9.41 1.49 -0.98
N MET A 5 10.41 0.70 -1.39
CA MET A 5 11.65 1.24 -1.93
C MET A 5 11.36 2.05 -3.21
N MET A 6 10.42 1.61 -4.05
CA MET A 6 10.03 2.34 -5.24
C MET A 6 9.34 3.65 -4.89
N THR A 7 8.31 3.62 -4.06
CA THR A 7 7.55 4.85 -3.73
C THR A 7 8.44 5.92 -3.09
N THR A 8 9.45 5.53 -2.31
CA THR A 8 10.31 6.49 -1.60
C THR A 8 11.56 6.91 -2.39
N TYR A 9 12.20 6.00 -3.14
CA TYR A 9 13.52 6.26 -3.73
C TYR A 9 13.55 6.31 -5.26
N LEU A 10 12.47 5.92 -5.96
CA LEU A 10 12.47 5.89 -7.41
C LEU A 10 12.56 7.30 -8.03
N LEU A 11 11.91 8.30 -7.43
CA LEU A 11 12.01 9.69 -7.88
C LEU A 11 13.47 10.16 -7.86
N PHE A 12 14.14 10.01 -6.71
CA PHE A 12 15.55 10.34 -6.54
C PHE A 12 16.46 9.59 -7.51
N PHE A 13 16.20 8.29 -7.71
CA PHE A 13 16.98 7.51 -8.67
C PHE A 13 16.81 8.02 -10.10
N TYR A 14 15.59 8.37 -10.52
CA TYR A 14 15.37 8.88 -11.87
C TYR A 14 15.90 10.30 -12.09
N THR A 15 15.83 11.18 -11.10
CA THR A 15 16.33 12.56 -11.20
C THR A 15 17.85 12.63 -11.07
N ASP A 16 18.42 12.07 -10.00
CA ASP A 16 19.82 12.29 -9.64
C ASP A 16 20.77 11.23 -10.20
N VAL A 17 20.27 10.02 -10.44
CA VAL A 17 21.12 8.88 -10.85
C VAL A 17 20.94 8.52 -12.33
N PHE A 18 19.72 8.63 -12.86
CA PHE A 18 19.39 8.35 -14.26
C PHE A 18 19.52 9.60 -15.16
N GLY A 19 19.41 10.80 -14.56
CA GLY A 19 19.53 12.09 -15.25
C GLY A 19 18.30 12.45 -16.09
N LEU A 20 17.11 11.93 -15.75
CA LEU A 20 15.86 12.34 -16.38
C LEU A 20 15.41 13.70 -15.85
N THR A 21 14.72 14.47 -16.69
CA THR A 21 14.15 15.74 -16.21
C THR A 21 12.99 15.47 -15.27
N ALA A 22 12.82 16.32 -14.25
CA ALA A 22 11.73 16.18 -13.28
C ALA A 22 10.33 16.13 -13.95
N ASN A 23 10.18 16.81 -15.09
CA ASN A 23 8.94 16.79 -15.87
C ASN A 23 8.63 15.40 -16.47
N GLU A 24 9.64 14.72 -17.01
CA GLU A 24 9.48 13.36 -17.58
C GLU A 24 9.12 12.33 -16.50
N VAL A 25 9.73 12.44 -15.32
CA VAL A 25 9.44 11.56 -14.19
C VAL A 25 8.03 11.80 -13.63
N ALA A 26 7.58 13.05 -13.59
CA ALA A 26 6.23 13.39 -13.18
C ALA A 26 5.17 12.79 -14.12
N ILE A 27 5.38 12.90 -15.45
CA ILE A 27 4.48 12.30 -16.44
C ILE A 27 4.49 10.76 -16.32
N LEU A 28 5.66 10.15 -16.09
CA LEU A 28 5.79 8.71 -15.87
C LEU A 28 4.98 8.26 -14.65
N PHE A 29 5.03 8.99 -13.55
CA PHE A 29 4.23 8.67 -12.36
C PHE A 29 2.74 8.79 -12.61
N VAL A 30 2.27 9.82 -13.32
CA VAL A 30 0.84 9.95 -13.66
C VAL A 30 0.37 8.81 -14.56
N VAL A 31 1.16 8.46 -15.58
CA VAL A 31 0.83 7.36 -16.50
C VAL A 31 0.80 6.03 -15.75
N ALA A 32 1.80 5.76 -14.92
CA ALA A 32 1.82 4.52 -14.13
C ALA A 32 0.69 4.46 -13.13
N ARG A 33 0.34 5.58 -12.49
CA ARG A 33 -0.80 5.62 -11.58
C ARG A 33 -2.11 5.30 -12.28
N THR A 34 -2.26 5.77 -13.51
CA THR A 34 -3.41 5.46 -14.35
C THR A 34 -3.40 3.99 -14.78
N ALA A 35 -2.24 3.47 -15.16
CA ALA A 35 -2.05 2.07 -15.51
C ALA A 35 -2.37 1.14 -14.33
N ASP A 36 -1.91 1.44 -13.11
CA ASP A 36 -2.19 0.68 -11.89
C ASP A 36 -3.71 0.42 -11.73
N VAL A 37 -4.54 1.41 -12.05
CA VAL A 37 -6.02 1.28 -12.00
C VAL A 37 -6.53 0.23 -12.98
N PHE A 38 -6.09 0.30 -14.23
CA PHE A 38 -6.49 -0.64 -15.27
C PHE A 38 -5.96 -2.04 -14.97
N GLU A 39 -4.72 -2.14 -14.50
CA GLU A 39 -4.07 -3.39 -14.13
C GLU A 39 -4.78 -4.07 -12.97
N SER A 40 -5.17 -3.32 -11.93
CA SER A 40 -5.96 -3.83 -10.81
C SER A 40 -7.30 -4.42 -11.27
N LEU A 41 -7.97 -3.81 -12.25
CA LEU A 41 -9.21 -4.36 -12.83
C LEU A 41 -8.96 -5.63 -13.64
N ILE A 42 -7.93 -5.64 -14.50
CA ILE A 42 -7.58 -6.79 -15.34
C ILE A 42 -7.20 -7.98 -14.46
N ILE A 43 -6.36 -7.76 -13.46
CA ILE A 43 -5.90 -8.80 -12.53
C ILE A 43 -7.06 -9.28 -11.65
N GLY A 44 -7.94 -8.38 -11.20
CA GLY A 44 -9.17 -8.76 -10.50
C GLY A 44 -10.00 -9.75 -11.32
N ILE A 45 -10.20 -9.46 -12.62
CA ILE A 45 -10.91 -10.35 -13.56
C ILE A 45 -10.13 -11.65 -13.80
N MET A 46 -8.79 -11.62 -13.87
CA MET A 46 -7.98 -12.83 -14.05
C MET A 46 -8.05 -13.76 -12.82
N ILE A 47 -7.99 -13.20 -11.61
CA ILE A 47 -8.12 -13.96 -10.36
C ILE A 47 -9.51 -14.62 -10.31
N ASP A 48 -10.55 -13.86 -10.66
CA ASP A 48 -11.92 -14.37 -10.68
C ASP A 48 -12.10 -15.51 -11.71
N ASN A 49 -11.40 -15.46 -12.85
CA ASN A 49 -11.44 -16.48 -13.91
C ASN A 49 -10.48 -17.67 -13.72
N THR A 50 -9.62 -17.67 -12.70
CA THR A 50 -8.60 -18.73 -12.56
C THR A 50 -9.14 -19.92 -11.79
N HIS A 51 -9.43 -21.00 -12.51
CA HIS A 51 -9.74 -22.32 -11.93
C HIS A 51 -8.50 -23.20 -11.95
N SER A 52 -7.84 -23.38 -10.79
CA SER A 52 -6.67 -24.26 -10.67
C SER A 52 -6.82 -25.29 -9.56
N ARG A 53 -6.17 -26.45 -9.74
CA ARG A 53 -6.16 -27.57 -8.77
C ARG A 53 -5.52 -27.19 -7.43
N TRP A 54 -4.83 -26.06 -7.35
CA TRP A 54 -4.18 -25.56 -6.14
C TRP A 54 -4.96 -24.45 -5.41
N GLY A 55 -6.10 -23.99 -5.94
CA GLY A 55 -6.86 -22.84 -5.41
C GLY A 55 -6.94 -21.67 -6.42
N LYS A 56 -7.70 -20.63 -6.10
CA LYS A 56 -7.88 -19.45 -6.98
C LYS A 56 -6.66 -18.51 -6.94
N SER A 57 -6.10 -18.26 -5.75
CA SER A 57 -5.07 -17.23 -5.52
C SER A 57 -3.64 -17.79 -5.49
N ARG A 58 -3.48 -19.08 -5.18
CA ARG A 58 -2.17 -19.76 -5.08
C ARG A 58 -1.31 -19.79 -6.35
N PRO A 59 -1.85 -20.07 -7.56
CA PRO A 59 -1.03 -20.10 -8.78
C PRO A 59 -0.40 -18.74 -9.09
N PHE A 60 -1.07 -17.65 -8.72
CA PHE A 60 -0.58 -16.29 -8.94
C PHE A 60 0.71 -16.02 -8.17
N PHE A 61 0.80 -16.46 -6.91
CA PHE A 61 2.02 -16.28 -6.12
C PHE A 61 3.22 -16.97 -6.76
N LEU A 62 3.07 -18.18 -7.28
CA LEU A 62 4.18 -18.92 -7.85
C LEU A 62 4.60 -18.37 -9.22
N TRP A 63 3.63 -18.00 -10.07
CA TRP A 63 3.91 -17.51 -11.42
C TRP A 63 4.35 -16.05 -11.46
N TYR A 64 3.80 -15.18 -10.61
CA TYR A 64 4.07 -13.73 -10.67
C TYR A 64 5.20 -13.28 -9.71
N SER A 65 5.60 -14.07 -8.72
CA SER A 65 6.73 -13.70 -7.84
C SER A 65 8.08 -13.61 -8.55
N PHE A 66 8.35 -14.54 -9.47
CA PHE A 66 9.62 -14.57 -10.19
C PHE A 66 9.74 -13.40 -11.20
N PRO A 67 8.73 -13.14 -12.05
CA PRO A 67 8.68 -11.94 -12.88
C PRO A 67 8.75 -10.64 -12.06
N TYR A 68 8.05 -10.57 -10.91
CA TYR A 68 8.07 -9.39 -10.05
C TYR A 68 9.50 -9.01 -9.61
N VAL A 69 10.29 -9.99 -9.16
CA VAL A 69 11.67 -9.74 -8.71
C VAL A 69 12.58 -9.40 -9.87
N ILE A 70 12.38 -10.01 -11.05
CA ILE A 70 13.12 -9.67 -12.27
C ILE A 70 12.84 -8.22 -12.67
N PHE A 71 11.57 -7.79 -12.72
CA PHE A 71 11.18 -6.42 -13.05
C PHE A 71 11.63 -5.42 -11.99
N ALA A 72 11.65 -5.81 -10.70
CA ALA A 72 12.24 -5.02 -9.63
C ALA A 72 13.72 -4.74 -9.86
N VAL A 73 14.50 -5.75 -10.23
CA VAL A 73 15.92 -5.58 -10.56
C VAL A 73 16.07 -4.75 -11.83
N LEU A 74 15.33 -5.06 -12.90
CA LEU A 74 15.38 -4.35 -14.19
C LEU A 74 15.08 -2.85 -14.07
N THR A 75 14.16 -2.47 -13.19
CA THR A 75 13.80 -1.05 -12.95
C THR A 75 14.97 -0.24 -12.40
N PHE A 76 15.86 -0.87 -11.64
CA PHE A 76 17.07 -0.24 -11.10
C PHE A 76 18.32 -0.51 -11.94
N VAL A 77 18.23 -1.36 -12.97
CA VAL A 77 19.31 -1.52 -13.96
C VAL A 77 19.26 -0.36 -14.94
N THR A 78 20.34 0.41 -14.95
CA THR A 78 20.60 1.53 -15.87
C THR A 78 21.39 1.02 -17.08
N PRO A 79 20.76 0.65 -18.20
CA PRO A 79 21.51 0.43 -19.43
C PRO A 79 22.11 1.77 -19.92
N ASN A 80 23.37 2.01 -19.56
CA ASN A 80 24.12 3.23 -19.94
C ASN A 80 24.37 3.37 -21.44
N PHE A 81 24.00 2.39 -22.26
CA PHE A 81 24.25 2.33 -23.70
C PHE A 81 23.09 2.81 -24.59
N LEU A 82 21.96 3.24 -24.02
CA LEU A 82 20.80 3.70 -24.79
C LEU A 82 20.77 5.25 -24.94
N PRO A 83 20.34 5.78 -26.11
CA PRO A 83 20.01 7.20 -26.30
C PRO A 83 18.98 7.68 -25.27
N HIS A 84 18.91 9.00 -25.04
CA HIS A 84 17.99 9.61 -24.05
C HIS A 84 16.52 9.13 -24.19
N SER A 85 16.00 9.03 -25.42
CA SER A 85 14.66 8.48 -25.68
C SER A 85 14.53 6.98 -25.38
N GLY A 86 15.59 6.19 -25.55
CA GLY A 86 15.62 4.76 -25.23
C GLY A 86 15.68 4.48 -23.73
N LYS A 87 16.38 5.35 -22.98
CA LYS A 87 16.40 5.36 -21.51
C LYS A 87 15.01 5.61 -20.92
N LEU A 88 14.29 6.58 -21.49
CA LEU A 88 12.94 6.94 -21.08
C LEU A 88 11.95 5.81 -21.39
N PHE A 89 11.99 5.24 -22.60
CA PHE A 89 11.15 4.09 -22.96
C PHE A 89 11.41 2.87 -22.05
N TRP A 90 12.68 2.57 -21.74
CA TRP A 90 13.04 1.50 -20.83
C TRP A 90 12.44 1.71 -19.43
N ALA A 91 12.59 2.92 -18.87
CA ALA A 91 12.03 3.28 -17.57
C ALA A 91 10.50 3.11 -17.53
N TYR A 92 9.78 3.46 -18.60
CA TYR A 92 8.34 3.23 -18.71
C TYR A 92 7.99 1.75 -18.69
N VAL A 93 8.63 0.94 -19.52
CA VAL A 93 8.31 -0.50 -19.64
C VAL A 93 8.63 -1.25 -18.35
N THR A 94 9.77 -0.96 -17.72
CA THR A 94 10.14 -1.64 -16.48
C THR A 94 9.25 -1.22 -15.32
N TYR A 95 8.90 0.07 -15.22
CA TYR A 95 8.07 0.57 -14.13
C TYR A 95 6.61 0.11 -14.24
N LEU A 96 6.01 0.19 -15.44
CA LEU A 96 4.66 -0.31 -15.69
C LEU A 96 4.59 -1.83 -15.48
N GLY A 97 5.55 -2.58 -16.02
CA GLY A 97 5.62 -4.01 -15.78
C GLY A 97 5.74 -4.36 -14.30
N LEU A 98 6.54 -3.62 -13.54
CA LEU A 98 6.65 -3.82 -12.10
C LEU A 98 5.32 -3.51 -11.39
N GLY A 99 4.64 -2.41 -11.73
CA GLY A 99 3.29 -2.09 -11.23
C GLY A 99 2.32 -3.27 -11.43
N PHE A 100 2.30 -3.81 -12.65
CA PHE A 100 1.46 -4.96 -12.99
C PHE A 100 1.77 -6.19 -12.12
N PHE A 101 3.04 -6.55 -11.99
CA PHE A 101 3.45 -7.70 -11.19
C PHE A 101 3.23 -7.48 -9.68
N TYR A 102 3.38 -6.25 -9.20
CA TYR A 102 3.07 -5.90 -7.81
C TYR A 102 1.58 -6.12 -7.52
N THR A 103 0.73 -5.59 -8.37
CA THR A 103 -0.73 -5.72 -8.28
C THR A 103 -1.14 -7.19 -8.39
N ALA A 104 -0.51 -7.96 -9.27
CA ALA A 104 -0.76 -9.39 -9.46
C ALA A 104 -0.41 -10.23 -8.23
N VAL A 105 0.52 -9.78 -7.41
CA VAL A 105 0.89 -10.44 -6.14
C VAL A 105 0.07 -9.89 -4.97
N ASN A 106 -0.26 -8.60 -4.93
CA ASN A 106 -0.91 -7.98 -3.78
C ASN A 106 -2.42 -8.30 -3.69
N LEU A 107 -3.13 -8.28 -4.82
CA LEU A 107 -4.58 -8.57 -4.89
C LEU A 107 -4.93 -9.98 -4.36
N PRO A 108 -4.19 -11.05 -4.71
CA PRO A 108 -4.40 -12.38 -4.14
C PRO A 108 -4.16 -12.43 -2.62
N ILE A 109 -3.23 -11.63 -2.07
CA ILE A 109 -2.97 -11.58 -0.62
C ILE A 109 -4.17 -10.97 0.11
N THR A 110 -4.79 -9.94 -0.47
CA THR A 110 -6.02 -9.35 0.08
C THR A 110 -7.22 -10.28 -0.05
N SER A 111 -7.39 -10.96 -1.18
CA SER A 111 -8.57 -11.81 -1.42
C SER A 111 -8.54 -13.13 -0.62
N ILE A 112 -7.35 -13.66 -0.30
CA ILE A 112 -7.27 -14.95 0.41
C ILE A 112 -7.61 -14.84 1.91
N LEU A 113 -7.38 -13.67 2.53
CA LEU A 113 -7.66 -13.41 3.95
C LEU A 113 -9.07 -13.84 4.40
N PRO A 114 -10.16 -13.42 3.73
CA PRO A 114 -11.51 -13.84 4.10
C PRO A 114 -11.81 -15.32 3.84
N THR A 115 -11.03 -16.02 3.02
CA THR A 115 -11.26 -17.45 2.67
C THR A 115 -10.55 -18.44 3.61
N MET A 116 -9.73 -17.94 4.53
CA MET A 116 -8.89 -18.76 5.41
C MET A 116 -9.61 -19.28 6.67
N THR A 117 -10.54 -18.49 7.23
CA THR A 117 -11.22 -18.80 8.50
C THR A 117 -12.63 -18.19 8.53
N ASP A 118 -13.67 -18.92 8.94
CA ASP A 118 -15.03 -18.39 9.11
C ASP A 118 -15.21 -17.42 10.29
N ASN A 119 -14.34 -17.51 11.30
CA ASN A 119 -14.38 -16.65 12.49
C ASN A 119 -13.96 -15.19 12.19
N GLU A 120 -14.85 -14.24 12.46
CA GLU A 120 -14.60 -12.80 12.25
C GLU A 120 -13.43 -12.27 13.09
N GLN A 121 -13.25 -12.79 14.32
CA GLN A 121 -12.18 -12.33 15.21
C GLN A 121 -10.80 -12.76 14.69
N GLU A 122 -10.68 -13.98 14.18
CA GLU A 122 -9.44 -14.50 13.58
C GLU A 122 -9.12 -13.79 12.26
N THR A 123 -10.11 -13.50 11.44
CA THR A 123 -9.93 -12.70 10.20
C THR A 123 -9.40 -11.30 10.54
N THR A 124 -9.94 -10.69 11.60
CA THR A 124 -9.48 -9.40 12.13
C THR A 124 -8.03 -9.50 12.61
N LEU A 125 -7.70 -10.52 13.39
CA LEU A 125 -6.34 -10.75 13.90
C LEU A 125 -5.35 -10.94 12.75
N LEU A 126 -5.69 -11.74 11.73
CA LEU A 126 -4.84 -11.94 10.55
C LEU A 126 -4.61 -10.64 9.78
N GLY A 127 -5.66 -9.82 9.61
CA GLY A 127 -5.54 -8.50 8.99
C GLY A 127 -4.66 -7.54 9.80
N VAL A 128 -4.81 -7.51 11.13
CA VAL A 128 -3.96 -6.72 12.03
C VAL A 128 -2.50 -7.18 11.97
N ILE A 129 -2.24 -8.49 12.03
CA ILE A 129 -0.89 -9.05 11.93
C ILE A 129 -0.26 -8.66 10.59
N ARG A 130 -1.00 -8.85 9.48
CA ARG A 130 -0.55 -8.44 8.15
C ARG A 130 -0.18 -6.96 8.12
N GLN A 131 -1.06 -6.09 8.61
CA GLN A 131 -0.82 -4.65 8.58
C GLN A 131 0.37 -4.26 9.45
N PHE A 132 0.52 -4.89 10.62
CA PHE A 132 1.64 -4.65 11.52
C PHE A 132 2.98 -4.99 10.85
N PHE A 133 3.09 -6.17 10.23
CA PHE A 133 4.27 -6.56 9.47
C PHE A 133 4.47 -5.68 8.23
N GLY A 134 3.40 -5.32 7.53
CA GLY A 134 3.45 -4.42 6.37
C GLY A 134 4.01 -3.04 6.73
N SER A 135 3.46 -2.40 7.75
CA SER A 135 3.92 -1.10 8.25
C SER A 135 5.34 -1.18 8.83
N SER A 136 5.69 -2.26 9.53
CA SER A 136 7.06 -2.47 10.03
C SER A 136 8.07 -2.55 8.89
N VAL A 137 7.73 -3.27 7.81
CA VAL A 137 8.55 -3.35 6.59
C VAL A 137 8.73 -1.98 5.95
N GLN A 138 7.68 -1.13 5.92
CA GLN A 138 7.82 0.22 5.38
C GLN A 138 8.89 1.02 6.12
N ILE A 139 8.90 0.93 7.45
CA ILE A 139 9.84 1.66 8.30
C ILE A 139 11.25 1.10 8.19
N ILE A 140 11.39 -0.23 8.16
CA ILE A 140 12.69 -0.89 7.94
C ILE A 140 13.30 -0.41 6.62
N VAL A 141 12.52 -0.36 5.53
CA VAL A 141 13.02 0.13 4.25
C VAL A 141 13.42 1.60 4.35
N ALA A 142 12.62 2.46 4.97
CA ALA A 142 12.94 3.88 5.11
C ALA A 142 14.26 4.12 5.90
N VAL A 143 14.51 3.35 6.95
CA VAL A 143 15.70 3.53 7.82
C VAL A 143 16.94 2.83 7.25
N PHE A 144 16.81 1.61 6.75
CA PHE A 144 17.96 0.78 6.37
C PHE A 144 18.39 0.94 4.90
N THR A 145 17.56 1.53 4.02
CA THR A 145 17.92 1.65 2.60
C THR A 145 19.16 2.52 2.38
N ILE A 146 19.24 3.72 2.97
CA ILE A 146 20.41 4.60 2.76
C ILE A 146 21.73 3.98 3.30
N PRO A 147 21.77 3.43 4.52
CA PRO A 147 22.96 2.71 5.01
C PRO A 147 23.36 1.54 4.11
N LEU A 148 22.41 0.72 3.64
CA LEU A 148 22.70 -0.39 2.72
C LEU A 148 23.24 0.11 1.37
N VAL A 149 22.62 1.16 0.81
CA VAL A 149 23.07 1.76 -0.45
C VAL A 149 24.49 2.29 -0.32
N ASN A 150 24.84 2.91 0.80
CA ASN A 150 26.20 3.37 1.07
C ASN A 150 27.19 2.20 1.23
N PHE A 151 26.78 1.13 1.91
CA PHE A 151 27.60 -0.07 2.11
C PHE A 151 27.88 -0.83 0.80
N PHE A 152 26.85 -1.04 -0.03
CA PHE A 152 26.98 -1.71 -1.33
C PHE A 152 27.56 -0.80 -2.41
N GLY A 153 27.33 0.51 -2.32
CA GLY A 153 27.74 1.48 -3.34
C GLY A 153 29.22 1.80 -3.33
N LYS A 154 29.88 1.82 -2.15
CA LYS A 154 31.31 2.21 -2.00
C LYS A 154 31.72 3.41 -2.89
N GLY A 155 30.86 4.44 -2.98
CA GLY A 155 31.06 5.64 -3.81
C GLY A 155 30.30 5.67 -5.15
N ASN A 156 29.64 4.60 -5.58
CA ASN A 156 28.79 4.56 -6.76
C ASN A 156 27.32 4.25 -6.39
N GLN A 157 26.47 5.28 -6.42
CA GLN A 157 25.07 5.18 -6.03
C GLN A 157 24.28 4.18 -6.89
N GLN A 158 24.59 4.04 -8.19
CA GLN A 158 23.92 3.06 -9.06
C GLN A 158 24.11 1.62 -8.57
N ARG A 159 25.35 1.26 -8.20
CA ARG A 159 25.66 -0.07 -7.66
C ARG A 159 25.09 -0.28 -6.27
N GLY A 160 25.00 0.78 -5.45
CA GLY A 160 24.40 0.73 -4.13
C GLY A 160 22.90 0.44 -4.15
N PHE A 161 22.16 1.13 -5.02
CA PHE A 161 20.73 0.87 -5.21
C PHE A 161 20.48 -0.51 -5.84
N LEU A 162 21.28 -0.92 -6.83
CA LEU A 162 21.21 -2.27 -7.41
C LEU A 162 21.51 -3.39 -6.39
N GLY A 163 22.51 -3.23 -5.52
CA GLY A 163 22.79 -4.22 -4.48
C GLY A 163 21.66 -4.33 -3.47
N THR A 164 21.05 -3.20 -3.11
CA THR A 164 19.96 -3.14 -2.13
C THR A 164 18.66 -3.72 -2.67
N ILE A 165 18.27 -3.39 -3.91
CA ILE A 165 17.07 -3.95 -4.54
C ILE A 165 17.21 -5.45 -4.78
N LEU A 166 18.42 -5.94 -5.08
CA LEU A 166 18.68 -7.37 -5.29
C LEU A 166 18.55 -8.14 -3.98
N LEU A 167 19.10 -7.60 -2.88
CA LEU A 167 18.93 -8.17 -1.54
C LEU A 167 17.44 -8.19 -1.14
N PHE A 168 16.73 -7.07 -1.28
CA PHE A 168 15.29 -7.00 -0.97
C PHE A 168 14.44 -7.88 -1.90
N GLY A 169 14.83 -8.03 -3.15
CA GLY A 169 14.20 -8.91 -4.13
C GLY A 169 14.32 -10.38 -3.72
N ILE A 170 15.52 -10.84 -3.35
CA ILE A 170 15.74 -12.20 -2.86
C ILE A 170 14.93 -12.48 -1.59
N ILE A 171 14.95 -11.56 -0.61
CA ILE A 171 14.16 -11.71 0.63
C ILE A 171 12.66 -11.76 0.30
N SER A 172 12.18 -10.88 -0.58
CA SER A 172 10.78 -10.87 -1.00
C SER A 172 10.39 -12.18 -1.71
N LEU A 173 11.25 -12.68 -2.60
CA LEU A 173 11.04 -13.95 -3.29
C LEU A 173 10.90 -15.11 -2.28
N PHE A 174 11.81 -15.18 -1.31
CA PHE A 174 11.77 -16.22 -0.28
C PHE A 174 10.50 -16.14 0.57
N LEU A 175 10.08 -14.93 0.97
CA LEU A 175 8.86 -14.72 1.74
C LEU A 175 7.61 -15.11 0.96
N ILE A 176 7.52 -14.73 -0.33
CA ILE A 176 6.33 -15.06 -1.13
C ILE A 176 6.29 -16.56 -1.44
N LEU A 177 7.44 -17.20 -1.72
CA LEU A 177 7.50 -18.66 -1.86
C LEU A 177 7.13 -19.38 -0.56
N ASN A 178 7.59 -18.89 0.59
CA ASN A 178 7.22 -19.47 1.88
C ASN A 178 5.69 -19.37 2.12
N THR A 179 5.10 -18.23 1.72
CA THR A 179 3.66 -18.01 1.78
C THR A 179 2.91 -19.02 0.91
N PHE A 180 3.39 -19.31 -0.30
CA PHE A 180 2.80 -20.34 -1.17
C PHE A 180 2.77 -21.74 -0.51
N PHE A 181 3.85 -22.13 0.18
CA PHE A 181 3.92 -23.43 0.85
C PHE A 181 2.97 -23.53 2.06
N HIS A 182 2.87 -22.47 2.87
CA HIS A 182 2.13 -22.50 4.14
C HIS A 182 0.65 -22.11 4.03
N VAL A 183 0.30 -21.17 3.16
CA VAL A 183 -1.08 -20.66 3.06
C VAL A 183 -1.91 -21.62 2.24
N ARG A 184 -2.81 -22.40 2.85
CA ARG A 184 -3.78 -23.28 2.17
C ARG A 184 -5.18 -22.64 2.18
N GLU A 185 -5.77 -22.46 1.01
CA GLU A 185 -7.19 -22.12 0.88
C GLU A 185 -8.01 -23.30 1.42
N ARG A 186 -8.84 -23.06 2.45
CA ARG A 186 -9.59 -24.13 3.16
C ARG A 186 -11.09 -24.10 2.87
N TYR A 187 -11.65 -22.95 2.48
CA TYR A 187 -13.09 -22.74 2.23
C TYR A 187 -13.39 -22.19 0.82
N THR A 188 -12.71 -22.70 -0.21
CA THR A 188 -13.06 -22.38 -1.60
C THR A 188 -14.27 -23.23 -1.99
N ASN A 189 -15.47 -22.63 -1.96
CA ASN A 189 -16.67 -23.29 -2.47
C ASN A 189 -16.53 -23.44 -3.99
N ASN A 190 -16.55 -24.69 -4.47
CA ASN A 190 -16.20 -25.05 -5.86
C ASN A 190 -17.35 -24.96 -6.86
N GLU A 191 -18.53 -24.57 -6.41
CA GLU A 191 -19.69 -24.32 -7.27
C GLU A 191 -20.18 -22.93 -6.92
N ILE A 192 -20.32 -22.01 -7.87
CA ILE A 192 -21.36 -20.97 -7.93
C ILE A 192 -21.05 -20.02 -9.12
N ASN A 193 -22.08 -19.80 -9.93
CA ASN A 193 -22.06 -19.23 -11.27
C ASN A 193 -21.60 -17.77 -11.35
N HIS A 194 -20.86 -17.49 -12.43
CA HIS A 194 -20.45 -16.17 -12.89
C HIS A 194 -21.63 -15.21 -13.06
N GLN A 195 -21.49 -13.97 -12.59
CA GLN A 195 -22.36 -12.86 -13.00
C GLN A 195 -21.61 -11.88 -13.91
N PRO A 196 -22.23 -11.38 -14.98
CA PRO A 196 -21.63 -10.41 -15.88
C PRO A 196 -21.22 -9.12 -15.15
N ILE A 197 -20.14 -8.49 -15.62
CA ILE A 197 -19.57 -7.24 -15.05
C ILE A 197 -20.64 -6.13 -14.89
N SER A 198 -21.66 -6.10 -15.75
CA SER A 198 -22.79 -5.17 -15.64
C SER A 198 -23.66 -5.41 -14.40
N GLU A 199 -23.84 -6.66 -13.98
CA GLU A 199 -24.56 -7.02 -12.76
C GLU A 199 -23.70 -6.74 -11.52
N VAL A 200 -22.40 -7.02 -11.58
CA VAL A 200 -21.43 -6.67 -10.54
C VAL A 200 -21.42 -5.16 -10.29
N TRP A 201 -21.42 -4.33 -11.35
CA TRP A 201 -21.46 -2.86 -11.22
C TRP A 201 -22.79 -2.33 -10.67
N LYS A 202 -23.92 -2.94 -11.05
CA LYS A 202 -25.25 -2.60 -10.52
C LYS A 202 -25.35 -2.94 -9.03
N MET A 203 -24.74 -4.04 -8.61
CA MET A 203 -24.74 -4.52 -7.22
C MET A 203 -23.71 -3.80 -6.35
N LEU A 204 -22.56 -3.39 -6.90
CA LEU A 204 -21.63 -2.47 -6.23
C LEU A 204 -22.35 -1.20 -5.75
N LYS A 205 -23.22 -0.64 -6.60
CA LYS A 205 -24.04 0.53 -6.25
C LYS A 205 -25.09 0.24 -5.17
N GLN A 206 -25.49 -1.00 -4.96
CA GLN A 206 -26.41 -1.40 -3.89
C GLN A 206 -25.68 -1.74 -2.58
N ASN A 207 -24.41 -2.14 -2.64
CA ASN A 207 -23.60 -2.47 -1.48
C ASN A 207 -23.19 -1.21 -0.70
N LYS A 208 -24.14 -0.67 0.09
CA LYS A 208 -23.94 0.53 0.92
C LYS A 208 -22.69 0.44 1.83
N PRO A 209 -22.42 -0.68 2.52
CA PRO A 209 -21.18 -0.83 3.31
C PRO A 209 -19.91 -0.61 2.50
N TRP A 210 -19.85 -1.14 1.27
CA TRP A 210 -18.71 -0.98 0.39
C TRP A 210 -18.51 0.49 -0.02
N ILE A 211 -19.57 1.16 -0.50
CA ILE A 211 -19.49 2.58 -0.90
C ILE A 211 -18.98 3.47 0.25
N VAL A 212 -19.50 3.25 1.47
CA VAL A 212 -19.09 4.03 2.64
C VAL A 212 -17.61 3.83 2.93
N ILE A 213 -17.11 2.58 2.87
CA ILE A 213 -15.69 2.29 3.08
C ILE A 213 -14.82 2.93 1.99
N SER A 214 -15.18 2.79 0.72
CA SER A 214 -14.40 3.36 -0.38
C SER A 214 -14.28 4.89 -0.26
N ILE A 215 -15.35 5.58 0.16
CA ILE A 215 -15.31 7.04 0.45
C ILE A 215 -14.37 7.34 1.61
N VAL A 216 -14.42 6.57 2.70
CA VAL A 216 -13.55 6.78 3.87
C VAL A 216 -12.08 6.55 3.50
N ILE A 217 -11.77 5.53 2.71
CA ILE A 217 -10.42 5.25 2.20
C ILE A 217 -9.91 6.42 1.35
N PHE A 218 -10.73 6.88 0.40
CA PHE A 218 -10.40 8.01 -0.46
C PHE A 218 -10.08 9.27 0.37
N LEU A 219 -10.96 9.64 1.31
CA LEU A 219 -10.76 10.81 2.17
C LEU A 219 -9.53 10.67 3.09
N TYR A 220 -9.27 9.46 3.60
CA TYR A 220 -8.11 9.20 4.44
C TYR A 220 -6.80 9.40 3.68
N TRP A 221 -6.68 8.81 2.47
CA TRP A 221 -5.47 8.94 1.66
C TRP A 221 -5.28 10.35 1.12
N LEU A 222 -6.35 11.05 0.77
CA LEU A 222 -6.32 12.47 0.41
C LEU A 222 -5.76 13.31 1.56
N THR A 223 -6.30 13.14 2.78
CA THR A 223 -5.84 13.88 3.97
C THR A 223 -4.38 13.56 4.30
N THR A 224 -3.99 12.29 4.17
CA THR A 224 -2.62 11.84 4.48
C THR A 224 -1.60 12.42 3.50
N SER A 225 -1.96 12.53 2.21
CA SER A 225 -1.09 13.13 1.19
C SER A 225 -0.86 14.61 1.43
N ILE A 226 -1.95 15.37 1.67
CA ILE A 226 -1.88 16.79 2.02
C ILE A 226 -1.04 16.99 3.28
N LYS A 227 -1.24 16.14 4.31
CA LYS A 227 -0.46 16.21 5.56
C LYS A 227 1.02 16.01 5.31
N ASN A 228 1.39 14.97 4.56
CA ASN A 228 2.81 14.65 4.28
C ASN A 228 3.51 15.81 3.56
N GLN A 229 2.84 16.44 2.59
CA GLN A 229 3.39 17.59 1.87
C GLN A 229 3.49 18.82 2.77
N THR A 230 2.39 19.20 3.44
CA THR A 230 2.33 20.40 4.27
C THR A 230 3.33 20.35 5.42
N THR A 231 3.56 19.17 5.99
CA THR A 231 4.53 18.96 7.09
C THR A 231 5.95 19.34 6.66
N ILE A 232 6.38 18.97 5.46
CA ILE A 232 7.71 19.29 4.95
C ILE A 232 7.88 20.80 4.76
N TYR A 233 6.90 21.46 4.14
CA TYR A 233 6.93 22.92 3.95
C TYR A 233 6.89 23.67 5.29
N TYR A 234 6.10 23.18 6.25
CA TYR A 234 5.99 23.78 7.57
C TYR A 234 7.34 23.80 8.32
N PHE A 235 8.02 22.66 8.40
CA PHE A 235 9.31 22.58 9.10
C PHE A 235 10.42 23.36 8.38
N LYS A 236 10.42 23.36 7.04
CA LYS A 236 11.41 24.07 6.23
C LYS A 236 11.24 25.60 6.30
N TYR A 237 10.02 26.09 6.10
CA TYR A 237 9.78 27.53 5.93
C TYR A 237 9.34 28.27 7.20
N ILE A 238 8.75 27.58 8.19
CA ILE A 238 8.24 28.24 9.41
C ILE A 238 9.13 27.98 10.61
N ILE A 239 9.66 26.76 10.74
CA ILE A 239 10.52 26.38 11.89
C ILE A 239 12.01 26.54 11.56
N HIS A 240 12.39 26.59 10.28
CA HIS A 240 13.77 26.72 9.80
C HIS A 240 14.74 25.64 10.30
N ASP A 241 14.20 24.46 10.65
CA ASP A 241 15.00 23.33 11.09
C ASP A 241 14.49 22.06 10.40
N GLU A 242 15.22 21.67 9.35
CA GLU A 242 14.91 20.50 8.54
C GLU A 242 15.09 19.18 9.32
N ASN A 243 15.83 19.18 10.44
CA ASN A 243 16.03 17.96 11.25
C ASN A 243 14.76 17.52 12.00
N LEU A 244 13.84 18.46 12.28
CA LEU A 244 12.57 18.15 12.93
C LEU A 244 11.61 17.36 12.02
N VAL A 245 11.81 17.40 10.70
CA VAL A 245 11.07 16.55 9.74
C VAL A 245 11.39 15.08 9.98
N SER A 246 12.66 14.74 10.23
CA SER A 246 13.04 13.36 10.56
C SER A 246 12.41 12.91 11.88
N LEU A 247 12.32 13.82 12.86
CA LEU A 247 11.71 13.55 14.16
C LEU A 247 10.18 13.36 14.03
N ALA A 248 9.50 14.17 13.22
CA ALA A 248 8.08 14.00 12.90
C ALA A 248 7.81 12.69 12.14
N ASN A 249 8.69 12.28 11.22
CA ASN A 249 8.58 10.99 10.54
C ASN A 249 8.84 9.81 11.48
N SER A 250 9.66 9.97 12.53
CA SER A 250 9.81 8.95 13.57
C SER A 250 8.50 8.66 14.31
N PHE A 251 7.57 9.62 14.41
CA PHE A 251 6.24 9.38 15.00
C PHE A 251 5.34 8.48 14.15
N THR A 252 5.70 8.21 12.90
CA THR A 252 5.01 7.18 12.08
C THR A 252 5.16 5.80 12.71
N LEU A 253 6.21 5.54 13.51
CA LEU A 253 6.34 4.33 14.35
C LEU A 253 5.20 4.20 15.35
N THR A 254 4.66 5.32 15.85
CA THR A 254 3.53 5.32 16.78
C THR A 254 2.26 4.77 16.12
N ALA A 255 2.13 4.84 14.78
CA ALA A 255 1.02 4.21 14.09
C ALA A 255 0.96 2.69 14.29
N LEU A 256 2.10 2.02 14.52
CA LEU A 256 2.15 0.59 14.87
C LEU A 256 1.44 0.30 16.20
N ILE A 257 1.55 1.21 17.17
CA ILE A 257 0.83 1.09 18.45
C ILE A 257 -0.67 1.14 18.18
N GLY A 258 -1.12 2.05 17.30
CA GLY A 258 -2.51 2.10 16.84
C GLY A 258 -2.96 0.80 16.19
N VAL A 259 -2.15 0.21 15.32
CA VAL A 259 -2.46 -1.08 14.66
C VAL A 259 -2.59 -2.22 15.66
N VAL A 260 -1.67 -2.34 16.63
CA VAL A 260 -1.76 -3.38 17.67
C VAL A 260 -2.97 -3.16 18.58
N ALA A 261 -3.29 -1.90 18.88
CA ALA A 261 -4.44 -1.55 19.70
C ALA A 261 -5.78 -1.93 19.04
N ILE A 262 -5.85 -2.08 17.71
CA ILE A 262 -7.05 -2.55 17.01
C ILE A 262 -7.53 -3.88 17.60
N TYR A 263 -6.63 -4.83 17.89
CA TYR A 263 -7.03 -6.15 18.39
C TYR A 263 -7.82 -6.05 19.70
N PHE A 264 -7.33 -5.27 20.66
CA PHE A 264 -7.97 -5.09 21.97
C PHE A 264 -9.25 -4.25 21.89
N VAL A 265 -9.23 -3.20 21.07
CA VAL A 265 -10.34 -2.24 20.99
C VAL A 265 -11.48 -2.80 20.13
N SER A 266 -11.15 -3.47 19.01
CA SER A 266 -12.14 -4.11 18.14
C SER A 266 -12.88 -5.25 18.83
N ALA A 267 -12.22 -5.97 19.74
CA ALA A 267 -12.87 -7.02 20.52
C ALA A 267 -13.93 -6.48 21.50
N LYS A 268 -13.77 -5.25 22.00
CA LYS A 268 -14.69 -4.64 22.98
C LYS A 268 -15.78 -3.77 22.35
N LEU A 269 -15.45 -3.02 21.30
CA LEU A 269 -16.33 -2.00 20.73
C LEU A 269 -16.87 -2.36 19.35
N GLY A 270 -16.35 -3.41 18.73
CA GLY A 270 -16.63 -3.78 17.35
C GLY A 270 -15.86 -2.92 16.34
N LYS A 271 -15.74 -3.45 15.11
CA LYS A 271 -14.92 -2.86 14.03
C LYS A 271 -15.36 -1.44 13.65
N LYS A 272 -16.68 -1.23 13.49
CA LYS A 272 -17.25 0.09 13.12
C LYS A 272 -16.93 1.18 14.15
N ASN A 273 -17.12 0.90 15.43
CA ASN A 273 -16.88 1.89 16.48
C ASN A 273 -15.37 2.12 16.69
N THR A 274 -14.55 1.09 16.48
CA THR A 274 -13.09 1.24 16.50
C THR A 274 -12.60 2.13 15.35
N MET A 275 -13.21 2.01 14.17
CA MET A 275 -12.90 2.90 13.05
C MET A 275 -13.33 4.35 13.34
N LEU A 276 -14.53 4.55 13.91
CA LEU A 276 -14.98 5.88 14.34
C LEU A 276 -14.07 6.49 15.41
N LEU A 277 -13.62 5.70 16.39
CA LEU A 277 -12.61 6.14 17.36
C LEU A 277 -11.30 6.54 16.69
N GLY A 278 -10.84 5.77 15.69
CA GLY A 278 -9.68 6.12 14.88
C GLY A 278 -9.84 7.47 14.15
N ILE A 279 -11.01 7.71 13.57
CA ILE A 279 -11.33 8.97 12.88
C ILE A 279 -11.40 10.14 13.87
N VAL A 280 -12.07 9.97 15.01
CA VAL A 280 -12.18 11.02 16.04
C VAL A 280 -10.81 11.34 16.64
N THR A 281 -10.00 10.32 16.94
CA THR A 281 -8.64 10.53 17.46
C THR A 281 -7.74 11.21 16.42
N ALA A 282 -7.83 10.84 15.14
CA ALA A 282 -7.13 11.52 14.06
C ALA A 282 -7.56 13.00 13.94
N PHE A 283 -8.86 13.28 14.02
CA PHE A 283 -9.42 14.63 13.97
C PHE A 283 -8.97 15.50 15.15
N VAL A 284 -9.02 14.97 16.37
CA VAL A 284 -8.51 15.65 17.58
C VAL A 284 -7.01 15.91 17.46
N GLY A 285 -6.23 14.94 16.96
CA GLY A 285 -4.81 15.12 16.68
C GLY A 285 -4.56 16.26 15.68
N GLN A 286 -5.38 16.38 14.63
CA GLN A 286 -5.27 17.45 13.64
C GLN A 286 -5.60 18.84 14.21
N LEU A 287 -6.60 18.92 15.10
CA LEU A 287 -6.92 20.17 15.81
C LEU A 287 -5.78 20.62 16.73
N ILE A 288 -5.16 19.67 17.45
CA ILE A 288 -4.00 19.95 18.30
C ILE A 288 -2.82 20.44 17.46
N ILE A 289 -2.55 19.83 16.30
CA ILE A 289 -1.49 20.28 15.37
C ILE A 289 -1.79 21.70 14.88
N THR A 290 -3.04 22.01 14.54
CA THR A 290 -3.44 23.35 14.08
C THR A 290 -3.23 24.40 15.16
N PHE A 291 -3.63 24.09 16.40
CA PHE A 291 -3.43 24.97 17.55
C PHE A 291 -1.94 25.15 17.90
N ALA A 292 -1.15 24.08 17.84
CA ALA A 292 0.30 24.11 18.06
C ALA A 292 1.03 24.93 16.99
N THR A 293 0.53 24.90 15.75
CA THR A 293 1.05 25.69 14.64
C THR A 293 0.85 27.19 14.87
N TYR A 294 -0.32 27.59 15.38
CA TYR A 294 -0.61 28.99 15.69
C TYR A 294 0.20 29.50 16.89
N THR A 295 0.42 28.64 17.90
CA THR A 295 1.15 28.98 19.14
C THR A 295 2.66 28.78 19.04
N LYS A 296 3.18 28.28 17.92
CA LYS A 296 4.60 27.93 17.68
C LYS A 296 5.22 27.05 18.79
N ASN A 297 4.42 26.20 19.43
CA ASN A 297 4.86 25.39 20.56
C ASN A 297 5.22 23.96 20.12
N LEU A 298 6.53 23.66 20.03
CA LEU A 298 7.05 22.40 19.49
C LEU A 298 6.58 21.13 20.23
N PRO A 299 6.56 21.06 21.58
CA PRO A 299 6.09 19.89 22.30
C PRO A 299 4.60 19.58 22.05
N VAL A 300 3.76 20.61 21.91
CA VAL A 300 2.33 20.46 21.63
C VAL A 300 2.10 19.98 20.19
N LEU A 301 2.98 20.37 19.27
CA LEU A 301 2.97 19.89 17.90
C LEU A 301 3.30 18.39 17.86
N PHE A 302 4.32 17.95 18.59
CA PHE A 302 4.70 16.53 18.66
C PHE A 302 3.64 15.66 19.34
N THR A 303 2.98 16.14 20.40
CA THR A 303 1.86 15.39 21.01
C THR A 303 0.66 15.29 20.06
N GLY A 304 0.38 16.34 19.29
CA GLY A 304 -0.64 16.31 18.24
C GLY A 304 -0.32 15.30 17.12
N ILE A 305 0.94 15.27 16.66
CA ILE A 305 1.42 14.29 15.66
C ILE A 305 1.32 12.86 16.20
N PHE A 306 1.69 12.63 17.46
CA PHE A 306 1.59 11.32 18.11
C PHE A 306 0.14 10.80 18.14
N ILE A 307 -0.80 11.63 18.59
CA ILE A 307 -2.22 11.27 18.65
C ILE A 307 -2.80 11.04 17.24
N ASN A 308 -2.44 11.89 16.28
CA ASN A 308 -2.87 11.74 14.89
C ASN A 308 -2.34 10.44 14.26
N CYS A 309 -1.08 10.06 14.53
CA CYS A 309 -0.51 8.82 14.03
C CYS A 309 -1.17 7.57 14.63
N ILE A 310 -1.56 7.60 15.92
CA ILE A 310 -2.33 6.50 16.53
C ILE A 310 -3.67 6.35 15.82
N GLY A 311 -4.42 7.44 15.63
CA GLY A 311 -5.69 7.42 14.89
C GLY A 311 -5.53 6.93 13.46
N GLY A 312 -4.46 7.36 12.79
CA GLY A 312 -4.09 6.87 11.46
C GLY A 312 -3.81 5.36 11.43
N GLY A 313 -3.14 4.83 12.44
CA GLY A 313 -2.89 3.39 12.60
C GLY A 313 -4.18 2.58 12.73
N PHE A 314 -5.15 3.06 13.51
CA PHE A 314 -6.48 2.45 13.60
C PHE A 314 -7.18 2.38 12.23
N ILE A 315 -7.16 3.49 11.48
CA ILE A 315 -7.83 3.57 10.18
C ILE A 315 -7.17 2.62 9.18
N ILE A 316 -5.85 2.69 9.01
CA ILE A 316 -5.13 1.85 8.04
C ILE A 316 -5.30 0.35 8.32
N GLY A 317 -5.23 -0.06 9.59
CA GLY A 317 -5.40 -1.47 9.94
C GLY A 317 -6.82 -1.97 9.72
N LEU A 318 -7.82 -1.19 10.11
CA LEU A 318 -9.23 -1.56 9.94
C LEU A 318 -9.70 -1.52 8.50
N VAL A 319 -9.16 -0.62 7.67
CA VAL A 319 -9.48 -0.55 6.23
C VAL A 319 -9.28 -1.91 5.58
N SER A 320 -8.12 -2.54 5.76
CA SER A 320 -7.83 -3.84 5.14
C SER A 320 -8.79 -4.97 5.59
N ILE A 321 -9.26 -4.90 6.84
CA ILE A 321 -10.16 -5.89 7.43
C ILE A 321 -11.59 -5.65 6.98
N MET A 322 -12.04 -4.41 6.99
CA MET A 322 -13.42 -4.07 6.63
C MET A 322 -13.67 -4.21 5.12
N ILE A 323 -12.63 -4.08 4.27
CA ILE A 323 -12.71 -4.47 2.85
C ILE A 323 -13.00 -5.98 2.73
N ALA A 324 -12.32 -6.81 3.51
CA ALA A 324 -12.59 -8.25 3.51
C ALA A 324 -14.02 -8.56 4.01
N ASP A 325 -14.52 -7.82 5.00
CA ASP A 325 -15.89 -7.97 5.49
C ASP A 325 -16.95 -7.52 4.45
N THR A 326 -16.70 -6.46 3.68
CA THR A 326 -17.62 -6.02 2.61
C THR A 326 -17.63 -6.98 1.44
N ILE A 327 -16.49 -7.60 1.14
CA ILE A 327 -16.39 -8.71 0.18
C ILE A 327 -17.27 -9.88 0.64
N ARG A 328 -17.17 -10.30 1.92
CA ARG A 328 -18.03 -11.35 2.49
C ARG A 328 -19.51 -11.01 2.46
N TYR A 329 -19.85 -9.76 2.75
CA TYR A 329 -21.23 -9.27 2.64
C TYR A 329 -21.74 -9.29 1.19
N GLY A 330 -20.86 -9.02 0.22
CA GLY A 330 -21.15 -9.22 -1.21
C GLY A 330 -21.47 -10.69 -1.52
N THR A 331 -20.66 -11.62 -1.01
CA THR A 331 -20.84 -13.06 -1.19
C THR A 331 -22.16 -13.56 -0.60
N SER A 332 -22.60 -13.05 0.56
CA SER A 332 -23.88 -13.42 1.16
C SER A 332 -25.10 -12.88 0.40
N MET A 333 -24.92 -11.85 -0.44
CA MET A 333 -25.92 -11.40 -1.43
C MET A 333 -25.95 -12.28 -2.70
N GLY A 334 -25.23 -13.40 -2.71
CA GLY A 334 -25.23 -14.38 -3.79
C GLY A 334 -24.27 -14.08 -4.93
N ILE A 335 -23.36 -13.11 -4.76
CA ILE A 335 -22.44 -12.67 -5.82
C ILE A 335 -21.03 -12.59 -5.27
N GLN A 336 -20.14 -13.42 -5.82
CA GLN A 336 -18.76 -13.51 -5.38
C GLN A 336 -17.84 -12.82 -6.41
N ALA A 337 -17.62 -11.51 -6.23
CA ALA A 337 -16.77 -10.65 -7.08
C ALA A 337 -15.66 -10.00 -6.25
N GLU A 338 -14.86 -10.85 -5.59
CA GLU A 338 -13.86 -10.44 -4.59
C GLU A 338 -12.74 -9.61 -5.23
N GLY A 339 -12.30 -9.96 -6.45
CA GLY A 339 -11.29 -9.23 -7.19
C GLY A 339 -11.73 -7.84 -7.64
N VAL A 340 -12.99 -7.70 -8.09
CA VAL A 340 -13.55 -6.41 -8.53
C VAL A 340 -13.74 -5.43 -7.37
N LEU A 341 -14.19 -5.92 -6.21
CA LEU A 341 -14.35 -5.09 -5.01
C LEU A 341 -12.99 -4.60 -4.49
N ALA A 342 -12.01 -5.50 -4.39
CA ALA A 342 -10.66 -5.14 -3.94
C ALA A 342 -9.95 -4.17 -4.90
N SER A 343 -10.10 -4.34 -6.21
CA SER A 343 -9.53 -3.44 -7.21
C SER A 343 -10.17 -2.05 -7.21
N THR A 344 -11.48 -1.96 -6.96
CA THR A 344 -12.16 -0.66 -6.87
C THR A 344 -11.77 0.11 -5.60
N ASP A 345 -11.43 -0.59 -4.52
CA ASP A 345 -10.87 0.06 -3.32
C ASP A 345 -9.44 0.56 -3.55
N ASP A 346 -8.61 -0.22 -4.26
CA ASP A 346 -7.26 0.19 -4.65
C ASP A 346 -7.28 1.42 -5.58
N PHE A 347 -8.29 1.51 -6.47
CA PHE A 347 -8.55 2.72 -7.24
C PHE A 347 -8.82 3.94 -6.34
N GLY A 348 -9.63 3.79 -5.28
CA GLY A 348 -9.90 4.87 -4.32
C GLY A 348 -8.65 5.34 -3.58
N VAL A 349 -7.76 4.40 -3.19
CA VAL A 349 -6.46 4.72 -2.61
C VAL A 349 -5.60 5.53 -3.59
N ASN A 350 -5.52 5.07 -4.84
CA ASN A 350 -4.67 5.67 -5.86
C ASN A 350 -5.15 7.07 -6.27
N LEU A 351 -6.46 7.26 -6.40
CA LEU A 351 -7.07 8.57 -6.60
C LEU A 351 -6.85 9.52 -5.43
N GLY A 352 -7.02 9.04 -4.18
CA GLY A 352 -6.83 9.88 -2.99
C GLY A 352 -5.38 10.36 -2.87
N LEU A 353 -4.43 9.45 -3.10
CA LEU A 353 -3.00 9.77 -3.16
C LEU A 353 -2.65 10.70 -4.33
N GLY A 354 -3.30 10.54 -5.49
CA GLY A 354 -3.03 11.34 -6.68
C GLY A 354 -3.62 12.75 -6.66
N LEU A 355 -4.78 12.96 -6.02
CA LEU A 355 -5.41 14.28 -5.88
C LEU A 355 -4.85 15.08 -4.70
N GLY A 356 -4.38 14.39 -3.65
CA GLY A 356 -3.73 15.03 -2.50
C GLY A 356 -2.22 15.18 -2.64
N GLY A 357 -1.64 14.59 -3.70
CA GLY A 357 -0.26 14.72 -4.13
C GLY A 357 -0.12 15.87 -5.13
#